data_AF-A0A5N5EVU7-F1
#
_entry.id   AF-A0A5N5EVU7-F1
#
_cell.length_a   1.000
_cell.length_b   1.000
_cell.length_c   1.000
_cell.angle_alpha   90.00
_cell.angle_beta   90.00
_cell.angle_gamma   90.00
#
_symmetry.space_group_name_H-M   'P 1'
#
loop_
_entity.id
_entity.type
_entity.pdbx_description
1 polymer ?
#
loop_
_entity_poly.entity_id
_entity_poly.type
_entity_poly.pdbx_seq_one_letter_code
_entity_poly.pdbx_strand_id
1 'polypeptide(L)'
;MEHEQKTSAPVGDLMDFRGLGKIDKAFVPFREEVCLLHPSLIECQRKRNPMFTEWAFTALGRLLHFLKTNKGTDMNKDACEHLRLLWEELESFRFDLAWLEPHVQSALGMKKFVERELEVKELRNSMDALEIEVKRLKARLNLAELDFEDAKRDMGEAKESFVEINMDSELGYGGRR
;
A
#
# COMPACT_ATOMS: atom_id res chain seq x y z
N MET A 1 -28.19 -38.50 4.83
CA MET A 1 -26.95 -37.70 4.96
C MET A 1 -27.18 -36.46 4.11
N GLU A 2 -28.07 -35.61 4.60
CA GLU A 2 -27.79 -34.37 5.37
C GLU A 2 -27.76 -33.21 4.38
N HIS A 3 -28.92 -32.55 4.27
CA HIS A 3 -29.02 -31.23 3.67
C HIS A 3 -28.34 -30.26 4.64
N GLU A 4 -27.13 -29.82 4.33
CA GLU A 4 -26.48 -28.77 5.12
C GLU A 4 -27.26 -27.46 4.98
N GLN A 5 -27.81 -27.08 6.12
CA GLN A 5 -28.63 -25.92 6.36
C GLN A 5 -27.77 -24.67 6.22
N LYS A 6 -28.20 -23.82 5.29
CA LYS A 6 -27.75 -22.45 5.05
C LYS A 6 -27.55 -21.72 6.39
N THR A 7 -26.30 -21.41 6.74
CA THR A 7 -25.96 -20.61 7.92
C THR A 7 -26.50 -19.20 7.68
N SER A 8 -27.68 -18.88 8.20
CA SER A 8 -28.16 -17.51 8.23
C SER A 8 -27.28 -16.74 9.20
N ALA A 9 -26.70 -15.64 8.74
CA ALA A 9 -26.06 -14.65 9.60
C ALA A 9 -26.99 -14.32 10.79
N PRO A 10 -26.44 -14.04 11.99
CA PRO A 10 -27.27 -13.67 13.12
C PRO A 10 -28.08 -12.44 12.73
N VAL A 11 -29.41 -12.59 12.69
CA VAL A 11 -30.33 -11.46 12.50
C VAL A 11 -30.09 -10.54 13.70
N GLY A 12 -29.44 -9.41 13.45
CA GLY A 12 -29.14 -8.43 14.48
C GLY A 12 -30.41 -7.96 15.18
N ASP A 13 -30.25 -7.45 16.41
CA ASP A 13 -31.33 -6.91 17.23
C ASP A 13 -32.00 -5.75 16.46
N LEU A 14 -33.20 -5.95 15.89
CA LEU A 14 -33.88 -4.96 15.05
C LEU A 14 -34.70 -3.98 15.91
N MET A 15 -34.55 -2.67 15.69
CA MET A 15 -35.30 -1.61 16.39
C MET A 15 -36.11 -0.75 15.41
N ASP A 16 -37.24 -0.20 15.88
CA ASP A 16 -38.04 0.76 15.09
C ASP A 16 -37.32 2.11 15.01
N PHE A 17 -37.10 2.59 13.79
CA PHE A 17 -36.43 3.86 13.53
C PHE A 17 -37.44 4.96 13.21
N ARG A 18 -37.98 5.65 14.24
CA ARG A 18 -38.95 6.76 14.10
C ARG A 18 -40.18 6.42 13.24
N GLY A 19 -40.68 5.18 13.30
CA GLY A 19 -41.81 4.73 12.48
C GLY A 19 -41.49 4.57 10.98
N LEU A 20 -40.21 4.58 10.61
CA LEU A 20 -39.72 4.40 9.25
C LEU A 20 -39.39 2.94 8.91
N GLY A 21 -39.57 2.01 9.86
CA GLY A 21 -39.32 0.58 9.70
C GLY A 21 -38.35 0.00 10.74
N LYS A 22 -38.18 -1.33 10.69
CA LYS A 22 -37.24 -2.08 11.55
C LYS A 22 -35.84 -2.08 10.96
N ILE A 23 -34.85 -1.67 11.75
CA ILE A 23 -33.47 -1.54 11.30
C ILE A 23 -32.54 -2.15 12.34
N ASP A 24 -31.44 -2.74 11.88
CA ASP A 24 -30.44 -3.32 12.78
C ASP A 24 -29.88 -2.24 13.72
N LYS A 25 -29.94 -2.55 15.02
CA LYS A 25 -29.55 -1.66 16.11
C LYS A 25 -28.11 -1.18 16.01
N ALA A 26 -27.21 -1.95 15.37
CA ALA A 26 -25.84 -1.52 15.12
C ALA A 26 -25.77 -0.22 14.29
N PHE A 27 -26.79 0.05 13.48
CA PHE A 27 -26.83 1.23 12.61
C PHE A 27 -27.65 2.39 13.19
N VAL A 28 -28.48 2.16 14.22
CA VAL A 28 -29.43 3.17 14.73
C VAL A 28 -28.74 4.46 15.22
N PRO A 29 -27.71 4.44 16.09
CA PRO A 29 -27.09 5.67 16.60
C PRO A 29 -26.44 6.50 15.48
N PHE A 30 -25.81 5.82 14.53
CA PHE A 30 -25.12 6.45 13.41
C PHE A 30 -26.10 7.14 12.46
N ARG A 31 -27.30 6.57 12.29
CA ARG A 31 -28.32 7.10 11.40
C ARG A 31 -29.02 8.32 11.99
N GLU A 32 -29.18 8.40 13.31
CA GLU A 32 -29.76 9.58 13.96
C GLU A 32 -28.87 10.81 13.78
N GLU A 33 -27.56 10.67 13.97
CA GLU A 33 -26.58 11.74 13.77
C GLU A 33 -26.58 12.24 12.31
N VAL A 34 -26.53 11.31 11.35
CA VAL A 34 -26.57 11.66 9.92
C VAL A 34 -27.89 12.31 9.52
N CYS A 35 -29.02 11.89 10.09
CA CYS A 35 -30.31 12.52 9.80
C CYS A 35 -30.47 13.91 10.44
N LEU A 36 -29.74 14.20 11.53
CA LEU A 36 -29.68 15.55 12.10
C LEU A 36 -28.87 16.49 11.20
N LEU A 37 -27.77 16.00 10.64
CA LEU A 37 -26.91 16.76 9.72
C LEU A 37 -27.52 16.92 8.32
N HIS A 38 -28.29 15.92 7.88
CA HIS A 38 -28.92 15.88 6.56
C HIS A 38 -30.43 15.58 6.67
N PRO A 39 -31.25 16.58 7.09
CA PRO A 39 -32.69 16.41 7.25
C PRO A 39 -33.42 15.98 5.97
N SER A 40 -32.86 16.32 4.81
CA SER A 40 -33.37 15.94 3.48
C SER A 40 -33.53 14.42 3.31
N LEU A 41 -32.75 13.61 4.02
CA LEU A 41 -32.86 12.14 4.04
C LEU A 41 -34.21 11.66 4.59
N ILE A 42 -34.73 12.32 5.62
CA ILE A 42 -36.05 11.99 6.19
C ILE A 42 -37.15 12.54 5.28
N GLU A 43 -36.99 13.78 4.81
CA GLU A 43 -38.01 14.45 4.00
C GLU A 43 -38.29 13.71 2.69
N CYS A 44 -37.26 13.19 2.02
CA CYS A 44 -37.42 12.49 0.74
C CYS A 44 -38.17 11.15 0.86
N GLN A 45 -38.16 10.52 2.05
CA GLN A 45 -38.84 9.24 2.30
C GLN A 45 -40.17 9.38 3.05
N ARG A 46 -40.50 10.57 3.57
CA ARG A 46 -41.69 10.80 4.41
C ARG A 46 -43.02 10.41 3.77
N LYS A 47 -43.12 10.51 2.44
CA LYS A 47 -44.33 10.17 1.66
C LYS A 47 -44.30 8.75 1.08
N ARG A 48 -43.26 7.97 1.37
CA ARG A 48 -43.07 6.62 0.83
C ARG A 48 -43.72 5.57 1.73
N ASN A 49 -43.97 4.40 1.16
CA ASN A 49 -44.42 3.22 1.92
C ASN A 49 -43.36 2.88 3.01
N PRO A 50 -43.77 2.61 4.26
CA PRO A 50 -42.87 2.16 5.33
C PRO A 50 -41.86 1.09 4.91
N MET A 51 -42.26 0.09 4.11
CA MET A 51 -41.36 -0.96 3.62
C MET A 51 -40.24 -0.40 2.72
N PHE A 52 -40.57 0.55 1.85
CA PHE A 52 -39.59 1.19 0.97
C PHE A 52 -38.62 2.06 1.77
N THR A 53 -39.16 2.79 2.76
CA THR A 53 -38.37 3.58 3.69
C THR A 53 -37.42 2.69 4.48
N GLU A 54 -37.89 1.55 5.00
CA GLU A 54 -37.05 0.59 5.73
C GLU A 54 -35.86 0.14 4.88
N TRP A 55 -36.09 -0.23 3.62
CA TRP A 55 -35.03 -0.65 2.70
C TRP A 55 -34.05 0.48 2.39
N ALA A 56 -34.55 1.69 2.12
CA ALA A 56 -33.72 2.85 1.85
C ALA A 56 -32.78 3.15 3.02
N PHE A 57 -33.36 3.18 4.23
CA PHE A 57 -32.61 3.46 5.44
C PHE A 57 -31.67 2.27 5.79
N THR A 58 -32.05 1.03 5.48
CA THR A 58 -31.16 -0.15 5.64
C THR A 58 -29.94 -0.08 4.71
N ALA A 59 -30.13 0.22 3.42
CA ALA A 59 -29.04 0.38 2.45
C ALA A 59 -28.07 1.48 2.90
N LEU A 60 -28.61 2.63 3.33
CA LEU A 60 -27.82 3.74 3.86
C LEU A 60 -27.00 3.31 5.09
N GLY A 61 -27.61 2.56 6.01
CA GLY A 61 -26.95 2.05 7.20
C GLY A 61 -25.78 1.10 6.89
N ARG A 62 -25.97 0.18 5.94
CA ARG A 62 -24.94 -0.77 5.51
C ARG A 62 -23.72 -0.07 4.92
N LEU A 63 -23.95 0.87 4.00
CA LEU A 63 -22.85 1.60 3.36
C LEU A 63 -22.07 2.43 4.38
N LEU A 64 -22.78 3.12 5.27
CA LEU A 64 -22.13 3.95 6.28
C LEU A 64 -21.35 3.13 7.32
N HIS A 65 -21.90 1.99 7.72
CA HIS A 65 -21.17 1.04 8.55
C HIS A 65 -19.91 0.55 7.84
N PHE A 66 -20.00 0.16 6.56
CA PHE A 66 -18.84 -0.26 5.77
C PHE A 66 -17.73 0.80 5.78
N LEU A 67 -18.07 2.07 5.52
CA LEU A 67 -17.10 3.17 5.52
C LEU A 67 -16.51 3.44 6.90
N LYS A 68 -17.27 3.20 7.97
CA LYS A 68 -16.80 3.41 9.35
C LYS A 68 -15.90 2.29 9.85
N THR A 69 -16.16 1.05 9.43
CA THR A 69 -15.43 -0.12 9.93
C THR A 69 -14.22 -0.50 9.10
N ASN A 70 -14.27 -0.31 7.78
CA ASN A 70 -13.13 -0.65 6.93
C ASN A 70 -12.06 0.45 7.00
N LYS A 71 -10.84 0.05 7.34
CA LYS A 71 -9.67 0.92 7.23
C LYS A 71 -9.15 0.87 5.81
N GLY A 72 -8.29 1.83 5.46
CA GLY A 72 -7.68 1.86 4.14
C GLY A 72 -6.88 0.61 3.78
N THR A 73 -6.28 -0.05 4.78
CA THR A 73 -5.57 -1.33 4.65
C THR A 73 -6.49 -2.49 4.27
N ASP A 74 -7.78 -2.38 4.55
CA ASP A 74 -8.77 -3.44 4.34
C ASP A 74 -9.40 -3.33 2.94
N MET A 75 -9.10 -2.25 2.19
CA MET A 75 -9.64 -1.95 0.86
C MET A 75 -8.95 -2.77 -0.25
N ASN A 76 -9.15 -4.08 -0.23
CA ASN A 76 -8.78 -4.97 -1.31
C ASN A 76 -9.79 -4.93 -2.48
N LYS A 77 -9.60 -5.77 -3.50
CA LYS A 77 -10.48 -5.81 -4.69
C LYS A 77 -11.93 -6.13 -4.30
N ASP A 78 -12.14 -7.15 -3.48
CA ASP A 78 -13.48 -7.62 -3.10
C ASP A 78 -14.20 -6.58 -2.23
N ALA A 79 -13.48 -5.91 -1.32
CA ALA A 79 -14.00 -4.82 -0.50
C ALA A 79 -14.40 -3.62 -1.37
N CYS A 80 -13.62 -3.28 -2.41
CA CYS A 80 -13.98 -2.25 -3.37
C CYS A 80 -15.22 -2.62 -4.18
N GLU A 81 -15.32 -3.87 -4.64
CA GLU A 81 -16.50 -4.37 -5.36
C GLU A 81 -17.75 -4.36 -4.48
N HIS A 82 -17.63 -4.78 -3.22
CA HIS A 82 -18.72 -4.72 -2.26
C HIS A 82 -19.19 -3.29 -1.99
N LEU A 83 -18.26 -2.34 -1.81
CA LEU A 83 -18.60 -0.93 -1.63
C LEU A 83 -19.34 -0.34 -2.85
N ARG A 84 -18.96 -0.73 -4.08
CA ARG A 84 -19.69 -0.30 -5.29
C ARG A 84 -21.13 -0.80 -5.29
N LEU A 85 -21.34 -2.08 -4.97
CA LEU A 85 -22.69 -2.65 -4.90
C LEU A 85 -23.56 -1.94 -3.84
N LEU A 86 -22.99 -1.64 -2.66
CA LEU A 86 -23.68 -0.89 -1.63
C LEU A 86 -24.04 0.53 -2.09
N TRP A 87 -23.16 1.18 -2.85
CA TRP A 87 -23.40 2.51 -3.39
C TRP A 87 -24.50 2.50 -4.47
N GLU A 88 -24.42 1.59 -5.43
CA GLU A 88 -25.43 1.41 -6.49
C GLU A 88 -26.82 1.09 -5.90
N GLU A 89 -26.87 0.23 -4.87
CA GLU A 89 -28.10 -0.06 -4.12
C GLU A 89 -28.65 1.23 -3.50
N LEU A 90 -27.81 2.05 -2.88
CA LEU A 90 -28.21 3.29 -2.21
C LEU A 90 -28.73 4.36 -3.19
N GLU A 91 -28.11 4.49 -4.36
CA GLU A 91 -28.50 5.46 -5.41
C GLU A 91 -29.94 5.23 -5.90
N SER A 92 -30.43 3.98 -5.83
CA SER A 92 -31.80 3.63 -6.22
C SER A 92 -32.88 4.32 -5.35
N PHE A 93 -32.53 4.73 -4.13
CA PHE A 93 -33.46 5.29 -3.16
C PHE A 93 -33.63 6.82 -3.22
N ARG A 94 -32.99 7.49 -4.20
CA ARG A 94 -33.17 8.93 -4.49
C ARG A 94 -32.81 9.87 -3.33
N PHE A 95 -31.88 9.47 -2.48
CA PHE A 95 -31.31 10.38 -1.50
C PHE A 95 -30.49 11.49 -2.17
N ASP A 96 -30.35 12.63 -1.50
CA ASP A 96 -29.28 13.57 -1.79
C ASP A 96 -27.99 13.03 -1.16
N LEU A 97 -27.09 12.53 -2.01
CA LEU A 97 -25.86 11.84 -1.61
C LEU A 97 -24.59 12.67 -1.85
N ALA A 98 -24.72 13.96 -2.20
CA ALA A 98 -23.58 14.81 -2.51
C ALA A 98 -22.56 14.92 -1.35
N TRP A 99 -23.03 14.81 -0.10
CA TRP A 99 -22.17 14.80 1.08
C TRP A 99 -21.41 13.49 1.27
N LEU A 100 -21.93 12.38 0.75
CA LEU A 100 -21.41 11.02 0.98
C LEU A 100 -20.48 10.57 -0.15
N GLU A 101 -20.74 11.03 -1.38
CA GLU A 101 -19.98 10.69 -2.57
C GLU A 101 -18.46 10.88 -2.42
N PRO A 102 -17.93 11.99 -1.86
CA PRO A 102 -16.49 12.15 -1.68
C PRO A 102 -15.86 11.07 -0.80
N HIS A 103 -16.58 10.60 0.22
CA HIS A 103 -16.11 9.56 1.13
C HIS A 103 -16.06 8.19 0.45
N VAL A 104 -17.05 7.88 -0.39
CA VAL A 104 -17.09 6.64 -1.18
C VAL A 104 -15.96 6.64 -2.21
N GLN A 105 -15.77 7.74 -2.93
CA GLN A 105 -14.68 7.86 -3.90
C GLN A 105 -13.30 7.76 -3.24
N SER A 106 -13.12 8.39 -2.07
CA SER A 106 -11.89 8.27 -1.29
C SER A 106 -11.60 6.82 -0.89
N ALA A 107 -12.61 6.09 -0.39
CA ALA A 107 -12.44 4.69 -0.01
C ALA A 107 -12.10 3.81 -1.22
N LEU A 108 -12.79 3.98 -2.36
CA LEU A 108 -12.49 3.26 -3.60
C LEU A 108 -11.09 3.58 -4.16
N GLY A 109 -10.58 4.78 -3.91
CA GLY A 109 -9.22 5.18 -4.29
C GLY A 109 -8.11 4.55 -3.44
N MET A 110 -8.43 4.07 -2.24
CA MET A 110 -7.45 3.65 -1.24
C MET A 110 -6.66 2.40 -1.66
N LYS A 111 -7.26 1.52 -2.49
CA LYS A 111 -6.56 0.37 -3.07
C LYS A 111 -5.24 0.77 -3.75
N LYS A 112 -5.26 1.85 -4.54
CA LYS A 112 -4.06 2.34 -5.25
C LYS A 112 -3.00 2.87 -4.29
N PHE A 113 -3.41 3.43 -3.15
CA PHE A 113 -2.48 3.87 -2.12
C PHE A 113 -1.78 2.71 -1.44
N VAL A 114 -2.52 1.64 -1.11
CA VAL A 114 -1.96 0.42 -0.49
C VAL A 114 -0.98 -0.27 -1.45
N GLU A 115 -1.33 -0.41 -2.72
CA GLU A 115 -0.43 -0.96 -3.76
C GLU A 115 0.87 -0.15 -3.85
N ARG A 116 0.76 1.18 -3.89
CA ARG A 116 1.92 2.08 -3.93
C ARG A 116 2.77 2.01 -2.66
N GLU A 117 2.15 1.87 -1.49
CA GLU A 117 2.85 1.73 -0.22
C GLU A 117 3.71 0.45 -0.21
N LEU A 118 3.17 -0.65 -0.75
CA LEU A 118 3.92 -1.89 -0.91
C LEU A 118 5.11 -1.73 -1.88
N GLU A 119 4.89 -1.09 -3.03
CA GLU A 119 5.97 -0.80 -4.01
C GLU A 119 7.10 0.04 -3.39
N VAL A 120 6.76 1.07 -2.63
CA VAL A 120 7.75 1.92 -1.93
C VAL A 120 8.56 1.12 -0.91
N LYS A 121 7.91 0.17 -0.22
CA LYS A 121 8.59 -0.70 0.75
C LYS A 121 9.60 -1.63 0.06
N GLU A 122 9.23 -2.25 -1.05
CA GLU A 122 10.14 -3.09 -1.84
C GLU A 122 11.31 -2.29 -2.42
N LEU A 123 11.05 -1.06 -2.89
CA LEU A 123 12.09 -0.17 -3.38
C LEU A 123 13.08 0.24 -2.28
N ARG A 124 12.59 0.51 -1.07
CA ARG A 124 13.45 0.77 0.10
C ARG A 124 14.34 -0.43 0.42
N ASN A 125 13.78 -1.62 0.48
CA ASN A 125 14.56 -2.85 0.72
C ASN A 125 15.67 -3.03 -0.33
N SER A 126 15.35 -2.75 -1.60
CA SER A 126 16.31 -2.82 -2.71
C SER A 126 17.41 -1.75 -2.60
N MET A 127 17.05 -0.54 -2.19
CA MET A 127 17.99 0.56 -1.95
C MET A 127 18.97 0.20 -0.82
N ASP A 128 18.48 -0.37 0.28
CA ASP A 128 19.31 -0.78 1.42
C ASP A 128 20.29 -1.89 1.01
N ALA A 129 19.83 -2.88 0.22
CA ALA A 129 20.69 -3.94 -0.31
C ALA A 129 21.79 -3.38 -1.23
N LEU A 130 21.45 -2.42 -2.10
CA LEU A 130 22.42 -1.77 -2.98
C LEU A 130 23.43 -0.94 -2.18
N GLU A 131 23.01 -0.26 -1.11
CA GLU A 131 23.91 0.49 -0.24
C GLU A 131 24.96 -0.42 0.41
N ILE A 132 24.55 -1.60 0.89
CA ILE A 132 25.46 -2.62 1.43
C ILE A 132 26.46 -3.08 0.36
N GLU A 133 25.98 -3.36 -0.85
CA GLU A 133 26.83 -3.79 -1.95
C GLU A 133 27.85 -2.72 -2.37
N VAL A 134 27.45 -1.44 -2.41
CA VAL A 134 28.35 -0.32 -2.67
C VAL A 134 29.46 -0.25 -1.63
N LYS A 135 29.13 -0.42 -0.33
CA LYS A 135 30.13 -0.45 0.74
C LYS A 135 31.11 -1.62 0.56
N ARG A 136 30.60 -2.81 0.19
CA ARG A 136 31.41 -4.00 -0.08
C ARG A 136 32.35 -3.79 -1.27
N LEU A 137 31.85 -3.25 -2.38
CA LEU A 137 32.65 -3.01 -3.58
C LEU A 137 33.74 -1.97 -3.35
N LYS A 138 33.43 -0.89 -2.61
CA LYS A 138 34.44 0.10 -2.22
C LYS A 138 35.57 -0.51 -1.39
N ALA A 139 35.24 -1.37 -0.42
CA ALA A 139 36.26 -2.05 0.38
C ALA A 139 37.18 -2.95 -0.47
N ARG A 140 36.59 -3.66 -1.45
CA ARG A 140 37.37 -4.49 -2.40
C ARG A 140 38.23 -3.66 -3.34
N LEU A 141 37.73 -2.53 -3.82
CA LEU A 141 38.49 -1.61 -4.66
C LEU A 141 39.73 -1.08 -3.93
N ASN A 142 39.56 -0.60 -2.70
CA ASN A 142 40.68 -0.10 -1.90
C ASN A 142 41.76 -1.17 -1.68
N LEU A 143 41.37 -2.44 -1.48
CA LEU A 143 42.32 -3.55 -1.37
C LEU A 143 43.10 -3.77 -2.67
N ALA A 144 42.40 -3.80 -3.81
CA ALA A 144 43.02 -3.99 -5.11
C ALA A 144 43.94 -2.82 -5.51
N GLU A 145 43.61 -1.59 -5.12
CA GLU A 145 44.46 -0.42 -5.30
C GLU A 145 45.76 -0.52 -4.49
N LEU A 146 45.69 -1.03 -3.25
CA LEU A 146 46.88 -1.30 -2.44
C LEU A 146 47.77 -2.36 -3.09
N ASP A 147 47.18 -3.50 -3.48
CA ASP A 147 47.90 -4.60 -4.15
C ASP A 147 48.57 -4.13 -5.45
N PHE A 148 47.92 -3.22 -6.19
CA PHE A 148 48.47 -2.64 -7.41
C PHE A 148 49.69 -1.75 -7.16
N GLU A 149 49.63 -0.86 -6.15
CA GLU A 149 50.78 -0.01 -5.81
C GLU A 149 51.96 -0.82 -5.24
N ASP A 150 51.68 -1.91 -4.52
CA ASP A 150 52.71 -2.85 -4.08
C ASP A 150 53.39 -3.53 -5.27
N ALA A 151 52.63 -4.10 -6.20
CA ALA A 151 53.18 -4.74 -7.41
C ALA A 151 53.99 -3.76 -8.28
N LYS A 152 53.57 -2.49 -8.34
CA LYS A 152 54.26 -1.43 -9.08
C LYS A 152 55.61 -1.07 -8.45
N ARG A 153 55.69 -1.06 -7.11
CA ARG A 153 56.96 -0.86 -6.39
C ARG A 153 57.92 -2.02 -6.64
N ASP A 154 57.46 -3.26 -6.47
CA ASP A 154 58.27 -4.47 -6.69
C ASP A 154 58.83 -4.52 -8.13
N MET A 155 58.02 -4.12 -9.11
CA MET A 155 58.44 -4.02 -10.52
C MET A 155 59.53 -2.95 -10.74
N GLY A 156 59.45 -1.82 -10.03
CA GLY A 156 60.47 -0.78 -10.04
C GLY A 156 61.81 -1.26 -9.49
N GLU A 157 61.80 -1.88 -8.32
CA GLU A 157 63.00 -2.47 -7.68
C GLU A 157 63.65 -3.54 -8.56
N ALA A 158 62.84 -4.43 -9.14
CA ALA A 158 63.33 -5.44 -10.08
C ALA A 158 64.02 -4.79 -11.28
N LYS A 159 63.42 -3.74 -11.87
CA LYS A 159 63.99 -3.03 -13.02
C LYS A 159 65.32 -2.35 -12.69
N GLU A 160 65.46 -1.74 -11.52
CA GLU A 160 66.73 -1.14 -11.08
C GLU A 160 67.82 -2.20 -10.91
N SER A 161 67.49 -3.36 -10.34
CA SER A 161 68.45 -4.46 -10.19
C SER A 161 69.00 -4.98 -11.54
N PHE A 162 68.17 -5.02 -12.59
CA PHE A 162 68.63 -5.35 -13.95
C PHE A 162 69.56 -4.30 -14.55
N VAL A 163 69.39 -3.02 -14.20
CA VAL A 163 70.27 -1.93 -14.66
C VAL A 163 71.61 -1.96 -13.95
N GLU A 164 71.65 -2.29 -12.65
CA GLU A 164 72.89 -2.46 -11.90
C GLU A 164 73.73 -3.65 -12.41
N ILE A 165 73.09 -4.73 -12.87
CA ILE A 165 73.74 -5.86 -13.56
C ILE A 165 74.01 -5.51 -15.04
N ASN A 166 74.56 -4.32 -15.31
CA ASN A 166 75.05 -3.98 -16.64
C ASN A 166 76.41 -4.66 -16.87
N MET A 167 76.41 -5.82 -17.54
CA MET A 167 77.62 -6.59 -17.85
C MET A 167 78.64 -5.86 -18.76
N ASP A 168 78.31 -4.70 -19.35
CA ASP A 168 79.25 -3.93 -20.19
C ASP A 168 80.38 -3.27 -19.38
N SER A 169 80.26 -3.10 -18.05
CA SER A 169 81.35 -2.50 -17.26
C SER A 169 82.56 -3.42 -17.04
N GLU A 170 82.44 -4.74 -17.27
CA GLU A 170 83.53 -5.71 -17.12
C GLU A 170 84.19 -6.11 -18.45
N LEU A 171 83.71 -5.63 -19.59
CA LEU A 171 84.33 -5.90 -20.88
C LEU A 171 85.46 -4.90 -21.14
N GLY A 172 86.58 -5.12 -20.44
CA GLY A 172 87.84 -4.36 -20.53
C GLY A 172 88.51 -4.41 -21.91
N TYR A 173 87.88 -3.82 -22.93
CA TYR A 173 88.48 -3.58 -24.23
C TYR A 173 89.22 -2.23 -24.22
N GLY A 174 90.16 -2.08 -23.29
CA GLY A 174 91.16 -1.01 -23.29
C GLY A 174 92.40 -1.45 -24.07
N GLY A 175 92.34 -1.34 -25.39
CA GLY A 175 93.47 -1.63 -26.27
C GLY A 175 94.64 -0.67 -26.08
N ARG A 176 95.85 -1.19 -26.26
CA ARG A 176 97.02 -0.55 -26.91
C ARG A 176 98.18 -1.55 -26.87
N ARG A 177 98.60 -2.00 -28.06
CA ARG A 177 99.83 -1.58 -28.78
C ARG A 177 101.07 -2.27 -28.26
#